data_AF-A0A535DL33-F1
#
_entry.id   AF-A0A535DL33-F1
#
_cell.length_a   1.000
_cell.length_b   1.000
_cell.length_c   1.000
_cell.angle_alpha   90.00
_cell.angle_beta   90.00
_cell.angle_gamma   90.00
#
_symmetry.space_group_name_H-M   'P 1'
#
loop_
_entity.id
_entity.type
_entity.pdbx_description
1 polymer ?
#
loop_
_entity_poly.entity_id
_entity_poly.type
_entity_poly.pdbx_seq_one_letter_code
_entity_poly.pdbx_strand_id
1 'polypeptide(L)' 'YFREPSGVLFEIATLGPGFAIDEDPAHLGERLVLPPKFEDLREQLEATLTPIHVPAAATRR' A
#
# COMPACT_ATOMS: atom_id res chain seq x y z
N TYR A 1 -13.54 10.52 4.44
CA TYR A 1 -14.38 9.41 4.93
C TYR A 1 -15.63 9.95 5.60
N PHE A 2 -16.77 9.30 5.42
CA PHE A 2 -18.01 9.62 6.14
C PHE A 2 -18.86 8.36 6.29
N ARG A 3 -19.76 8.33 7.28
CA ARG A 3 -20.75 7.25 7.40
C ARG A 3 -22.09 7.71 6.86
N GLU A 4 -22.75 6.89 6.06
CA GLU A 4 -24.14 7.13 5.67
C GLU A 4 -25.11 6.73 6.81
N PRO A 5 -26.39 7.10 6.76
CA PRO A 5 -27.34 6.91 7.87
C PRO A 5 -27.47 5.47 8.44
N SER A 6 -27.26 4.45 7.63
CA SER A 6 -27.28 3.02 8.04
C SER A 6 -25.94 2.55 8.62
N GLY A 7 -24.94 3.43 8.72
CA GLY A 7 -23.66 3.20 9.38
C GLY A 7 -22.50 2.77 8.47
N VAL A 8 -22.74 2.55 7.17
CA VAL A 8 -21.71 2.13 6.21
C VAL A 8 -20.67 3.24 6.04
N LEU A 9 -19.38 2.89 6.16
CA LEU A 9 -18.27 3.83 5.99
C LEU A 9 -17.93 3.98 4.50
N PHE A 10 -18.08 5.19 3.99
CA PHE A 10 -17.69 5.58 2.65
C PHE A 10 -16.39 6.38 2.64
N GLU A 11 -15.62 6.16 1.58
CA GLU A 11 -14.47 6.95 1.19
C GLU A 11 -14.72 7.56 -0.18
N ILE A 12 -14.29 8.81 -0.38
CA ILE A 12 -14.18 9.41 -1.70
C ILE A 12 -12.69 9.70 -1.89
N ALA A 13 -12.07 8.99 -2.82
CA ALA A 13 -10.66 9.13 -3.17
C ALA A 13 -10.52 9.80 -4.54
N THR A 14 -9.45 10.57 -4.72
CA THR A 14 -9.09 11.15 -6.01
C THR A 14 -8.61 10.08 -6.98
N LEU A 15 -8.75 10.31 -8.29
CA LEU A 15 -8.26 9.36 -9.31
C LEU A 15 -6.73 9.26 -9.36
N GLY A 16 -6.02 10.36 -9.08
CA GLY A 16 -4.57 10.42 -9.07
C GLY A 16 -4.00 10.72 -7.68
N PRO A 17 -2.66 10.65 -7.53
CA PRO A 17 -1.66 10.40 -8.59
C PRO A 17 -1.46 8.92 -8.98
N GLY A 18 -1.96 7.98 -8.18
CA GLY A 18 -1.73 6.53 -8.38
C GLY A 18 -0.43 6.05 -7.74
N PHE A 19 -0.17 4.74 -7.82
CA PHE A 19 0.94 4.08 -7.12
C PHE A 19 2.32 4.31 -7.76
N ALA A 20 2.38 4.64 -9.05
CA ALA A 20 3.65 4.88 -9.75
C ALA A 20 4.27 6.27 -9.46
N ILE A 21 3.79 6.97 -8.44
CA ILE A 21 4.31 8.29 -8.07
C ILE A 21 5.68 8.18 -7.37
N ASP A 22 5.91 7.10 -6.64
CA ASP A 22 7.10 6.84 -5.83
C ASP A 22 7.71 5.44 -6.07
N GLU A 23 7.19 4.70 -7.04
CA GLU A 23 7.70 3.40 -7.48
C GLU A 23 7.76 3.31 -9.01
N ASP A 24 8.76 2.60 -9.52
CA ASP A 24 8.81 2.24 -10.95
C ASP A 24 7.64 1.29 -11.27
N PRO A 25 6.81 1.59 -12.28
CA PRO A 25 5.72 0.72 -12.71
C PRO A 25 6.10 -0.76 -12.91
N ALA A 26 7.33 -1.04 -13.34
CA ALA A 26 7.81 -2.41 -13.56
C ALA A 26 8.08 -3.19 -12.26
N HIS A 27 8.20 -2.48 -11.12
CA HIS A 27 8.63 -3.00 -9.83
C HIS A 27 7.65 -2.67 -8.69
N LEU A 28 6.38 -2.40 -9.02
CA LEU A 28 5.36 -2.02 -8.03
C LEU A 28 5.13 -3.09 -6.96
N GLY A 29 5.18 -2.68 -5.69
CA GLY A 29 4.86 -3.55 -4.56
C GLY A 29 5.95 -4.57 -4.23
N GLU A 30 7.13 -4.46 -4.83
CA GLU A 30 8.29 -5.32 -4.53
C GLU A 30 9.02 -4.91 -3.24
N ARG A 31 8.74 -3.71 -2.70
CA ARG A 31 9.38 -3.18 -1.48
C ARG A 31 8.41 -2.47 -0.55
N LEU A 32 8.81 -2.34 0.72
CA LEU A 32 8.10 -1.51 1.71
C LEU A 32 8.32 -0.02 1.40
N VAL A 33 7.25 0.64 0.95
CA VAL A 33 7.21 2.10 0.78
C VAL A 33 6.63 2.75 2.04
N LEU A 34 7.32 3.75 2.56
CA LEU A 34 6.84 4.55 3.69
C LEU A 34 6.57 5.98 3.22
N PRO A 35 5.50 6.63 3.68
CA PRO A 35 5.35 8.06 3.50
C PRO A 35 6.56 8.80 4.10
N PRO A 36 7.04 9.92 3.51
CA PRO A 36 8.27 10.59 3.95
C PRO A 36 8.33 10.91 5.44
N LYS A 37 7.18 11.22 6.07
CA LYS A 37 7.06 11.50 7.50
C LYS A 37 7.36 10.31 8.43
N PHE A 38 7.52 9.11 7.90
CA PHE A 38 7.73 7.87 8.65
C PHE A 38 9.01 7.14 8.25
N GLU A 39 9.84 7.70 7.37
CA GLU A 39 11.10 7.06 6.96
C GLU A 39 12.06 6.84 8.14
N ASP A 40 12.05 7.73 9.15
CA ASP A 40 12.83 7.54 10.38
C ASP A 40 12.46 6.26 11.16
N LEU A 41 11.29 5.68 10.89
CA LEU A 41 10.83 4.44 11.53
C LEU A 41 11.18 3.18 10.72
N ARG A 42 11.85 3.31 9.56
CA ARG A 42 12.09 2.19 8.64
C ARG A 42 12.73 0.99 9.31
N GLU A 43 13.86 1.20 9.98
CA GLU A 43 14.61 0.10 10.63
C GLU A 43 13.75 -0.62 11.67
N GLN A 44 12.98 0.13 12.46
CA GLN A 44 12.08 -0.44 13.46
C GLN A 44 10.95 -1.24 12.81
N LEU A 45 10.35 -0.71 11.74
CA LEU A 45 9.24 -1.35 11.04
C LEU A 45 9.70 -2.62 10.33
N GLU A 46 10.82 -2.58 9.61
CA GLU A 46 11.39 -3.74 8.92
C GLU A 46 11.77 -4.86 9.89
N ALA A 47 12.19 -4.52 11.12
CA ALA A 47 12.48 -5.50 12.16
C ALA A 47 11.22 -6.12 12.82
N THR A 48 10.08 -5.41 12.80
CA THR A 48 8.87 -5.79 13.55
C THR A 48 7.81 -6.43 12.66
N LEU A 49 7.74 -6.04 11.39
CA LEU A 49 6.73 -6.52 10.45
C LEU A 49 7.03 -7.95 10.01
N THR A 50 6.01 -8.82 10.05
CA THR A 50 6.12 -10.18 9.51
C THR A 50 6.34 -10.13 8.00
N PRO A 51 7.41 -10.76 7.46
CA PRO A 51 7.64 -10.82 6.03
C PRO A 51 6.49 -11.50 5.28
N ILE A 52 6.10 -10.93 4.13
CA ILE A 52 5.11 -11.51 3.23
C ILE A 52 5.80 -11.90 1.94
N HIS A 53 5.52 -13.12 1.47
CA HIS A 53 5.91 -13.56 0.14
C HIS A 53 4.68 -13.55 -0.76
N VAL A 54 4.75 -12.78 -1.84
CA VAL A 54 3.72 -12.82 -2.87
C VAL A 54 3.79 -14.19 -3.54
N PRO A 55 2.71 -15.00 -3.52
CA PRO A 55 2.70 -16.25 -4.25
C PRO A 55 2.97 -15.98 -5.72
N ALA A 56 3.76 -16.83 -6.38
CA ALA A 56 3.87 -16.76 -7.84
C ALA A 56 2.45 -16.76 -8.42
N ALA A 57 2.11 -15.71 -9.18
CA ALA A 57 0.76 -15.52 -9.68
C ALA A 57 0.30 -16.83 -10.32
N ALA A 58 -0.77 -17.43 -9.78
CA ALA A 58 -1.36 -18.61 -10.38
C ALA A 58 -1.73 -18.20 -11.82
N THR A 59 -1.02 -18.73 -12.80
CA THR A 59 -1.36 -18.60 -14.22
C THR A 59 -2.84 -18.96 -14.34
N ARG A 60 -3.71 -17.96 -14.46
CA ARG A 60 -5.10 -18.16 -14.89
C ARG A 60 -5.00 -18.75 -16.29
N ARG A 61 -5.19 -20.07 -16.38
CA ARG A 61 -5.50 -20.75 -17.63
C ARG A 61 -6.94 -20.43 -18.04
#